data_AF-X1FI91-F1
#
_entry.id   AF-X1FI91-F1
#
_cell.length_a   1.000
_cell.length_b   1.000
_cell.length_c   1.000
_cell.angle_alpha   90.00
_cell.angle_beta   90.00
_cell.angle_gamma   90.00
#
_symmetry.space_group_name_H-M   'P 1'
#
loop_
_entity.id
_entity.type
_entity.pdbx_description
1 polymer ?
#
loop_
_entity_poly.entity_id
_entity_poly.type
_entity_poly.pdbx_seq_one_letter_code
_entity_poly.pdbx_strand_id
1 'polypeptide(L)'
;MIIRNFKLFKGQHCETTAAGNLLSHIGINLSEPMLFGLGEGLNFIIWNMKTMDFPFIGGRIRTDLLTQNIARHLNLKLNVWETSSPKKAWKNVKENID
;
A
#
# COMPACT_ATOMS: atom_id res chain seq x y z
N MET A 1 -8.20 -13.40 -16.05
CA MET A 1 -6.76 -13.43 -16.32
C MET A 1 -6.09 -14.29 -15.26
N ILE A 2 -5.17 -15.18 -15.63
CA ILE A 2 -4.44 -16.06 -14.70
C ILE A 2 -2.95 -15.77 -14.86
N ILE A 3 -2.28 -15.34 -13.79
CA ILE A 3 -0.83 -15.12 -13.77
C ILE A 3 -0.14 -16.44 -13.44
N ARG A 4 0.60 -17.01 -14.40
CA ARG A 4 1.35 -18.26 -14.19
C ARG A 4 2.57 -18.00 -13.30
N ASN A 5 2.92 -18.98 -12.46
CA ASN A 5 4.08 -18.93 -11.55
C ASN A 5 4.09 -17.74 -10.60
N PHE A 6 2.92 -17.22 -10.22
CA PHE A 6 2.82 -16.15 -9.24
C PHE A 6 3.29 -16.62 -7.86
N LYS A 7 4.35 -16.01 -7.34
CA LYS A 7 4.86 -16.29 -6.00
C LYS A 7 4.09 -15.44 -4.99
N LEU A 8 3.18 -16.07 -4.26
CA LEU A 8 2.38 -15.40 -3.23
C LEU A 8 3.26 -14.93 -2.07
N PHE A 9 3.20 -13.64 -1.78
CA PHE A 9 3.66 -13.08 -0.52
C PHE A 9 2.56 -13.22 0.54
N LYS A 10 2.87 -13.89 1.65
CA LYS A 10 1.93 -14.09 2.77
C LYS A 10 2.24 -13.08 3.88
N GLY A 11 1.29 -12.19 4.15
CA GLY A 11 1.35 -11.24 5.27
C GLY A 11 0.03 -11.17 6.03
N GLN A 12 0.06 -10.47 7.15
CA GLN A 12 -1.11 -10.25 8.03
C GLN A 12 -1.79 -8.91 7.74
N HIS A 13 -1.05 -7.92 7.23
CA HIS A 13 -1.56 -6.60 6.93
C HIS A 13 -1.80 -6.43 5.43
N CYS A 14 -3.01 -6.02 5.06
CA CYS A 14 -3.45 -6.00 3.66
C CYS A 14 -2.55 -5.13 2.77
N GLU A 15 -2.14 -3.95 3.23
CA GLU A 15 -1.33 -3.02 2.44
C GLU A 15 0.10 -3.54 2.23
N THR A 16 0.76 -4.04 3.28
CA THR A 16 2.09 -4.66 3.17
C THR A 16 2.06 -5.94 2.36
N THR A 17 0.97 -6.71 2.45
CA THR A 17 0.78 -7.92 1.64
C THR A 17 0.63 -7.58 0.17
N ALA A 18 -0.16 -6.55 -0.17
CA ALA A 18 -0.29 -6.08 -1.55
C ALA A 18 1.05 -5.57 -2.10
N ALA A 19 1.75 -4.71 -1.35
CA ALA A 19 3.06 -4.20 -1.73
C ALA A 19 4.10 -5.33 -1.88
N GLY A 20 4.14 -6.29 -0.95
CA GLY A 20 5.05 -7.43 -0.99
C GLY A 20 4.85 -8.32 -2.21
N ASN A 21 3.60 -8.51 -2.65
CA ASN A 21 3.29 -9.23 -3.89
C ASN A 21 3.83 -8.50 -5.13
N LEU A 22 3.62 -7.18 -5.23
CA LEU A 22 4.11 -6.37 -6.35
C LEU A 22 5.64 -6.29 -6.40
N LEU A 23 6.28 -6.11 -5.24
CA LEU A 23 7.74 -6.06 -5.13
C LEU A 23 8.38 -7.41 -5.47
N SER A 24 7.79 -8.52 -5.01
CA SER A 24 8.25 -9.87 -5.34
C SER A 24 8.19 -10.13 -6.85
N HIS A 25 7.20 -9.56 -7.55
CA HIS A 25 7.07 -9.69 -9.01
C HIS A 25 8.24 -9.04 -9.76
N ILE A 26 8.81 -7.94 -9.24
CA ILE A 26 9.98 -7.27 -9.82
C ILE A 26 11.31 -7.74 -9.20
N GLY A 27 11.32 -8.85 -8.47
CA GLY A 27 12.52 -9.46 -7.89
C GLY A 27 12.96 -8.91 -6.53
N ILE A 28 12.21 -7.97 -5.95
CA ILE A 28 12.50 -7.42 -4.61
C ILE A 28 11.80 -8.27 -3.56
N ASN A 29 12.57 -9.07 -2.83
CA ASN A 29 12.06 -9.95 -1.78
C ASN A 29 12.37 -9.35 -0.39
N LEU A 30 11.34 -8.87 0.31
CA LEU A 30 11.44 -8.29 1.65
C LEU A 30 10.47 -8.99 2.59
N SER A 31 10.80 -9.09 3.88
CA SER A 31 9.86 -9.62 4.88
C SER A 31 8.78 -8.59 5.21
N GLU A 32 7.62 -9.02 5.72
CA GLU A 32 6.54 -8.09 6.11
C GLU A 32 7.00 -7.06 7.16
N PRO A 33 7.77 -7.42 8.21
CA PRO A 33 8.33 -6.43 9.13
C PRO A 33 9.23 -5.39 8.44
N MET A 34 10.01 -5.78 7.42
CA MET A 34 10.82 -4.81 6.66
C MET A 34 9.94 -3.87 5.84
N LEU A 35 8.88 -4.37 5.19
CA LEU A 35 7.93 -3.53 4.47
C LEU A 35 7.24 -2.55 5.43
N PHE A 36 6.86 -3.01 6.62
CA PHE A 36 6.25 -2.16 7.63
C PHE A 36 7.22 -1.09 8.16
N GLY A 37 8.50 -1.45 8.35
CA GLY A 37 9.55 -0.50 8.74
C GLY A 37 9.84 0.54 7.66
N LEU A 38 10.08 0.10 6.42
CA LEU A 38 10.31 0.97 5.26
C LEU A 38 9.09 1.84 4.93
N GLY A 39 7.89 1.35 5.24
CA GLY A 39 6.67 2.11 5.10
C GLY A 39 6.42 3.13 6.21
N GLU A 40 7.30 3.21 7.22
CA GLU A 40 7.11 4.02 8.42
C GLU A 40 5.78 3.69 9.12
N GLY A 41 5.44 2.39 9.16
CA GLY A 41 4.13 1.89 9.56
C GLY A 41 3.75 2.16 11.01
N LEU A 42 4.75 2.22 11.91
CA LEU A 42 4.56 2.66 13.29
C LEU A 42 4.50 4.19 13.32
N ASN A 43 3.36 4.73 13.74
CA ASN A 43 3.16 6.17 13.89
C ASN A 43 2.21 6.40 15.07
N PHE A 44 2.07 7.65 15.50
CA PHE A 44 1.11 8.02 16.54
C PHE A 44 0.39 9.30 16.14
N ILE A 45 -0.93 9.24 16.08
CA ILE A 45 -1.78 10.40 15.84
C ILE A 45 -2.81 10.52 16.94
N ILE A 46 -2.98 11.74 17.45
CA ILE A 46 -4.15 12.13 18.24
C ILE A 46 -4.92 13.11 17.36
N TRP A 47 -6.13 12.72 16.97
CA TRP A 47 -7.01 13.58 16.22
C TRP A 47 -8.21 13.96 17.08
N ASN A 48 -8.29 15.24 17.42
CA ASN A 48 -9.36 15.79 18.23
C ASN A 48 -10.10 16.89 17.45
N MET A 49 -11.32 16.60 17.00
CA MET A 49 -12.18 17.58 16.33
C MET A 49 -13.32 18.02 17.25
N LYS A 50 -13.78 19.27 17.09
CA LYS A 50 -14.91 19.82 17.86
C LYS A 50 -16.20 19.00 17.76
N THR A 51 -16.36 18.22 16.69
CA THR A 51 -17.53 17.39 16.41
C THR A 51 -17.39 15.95 16.91
N MET A 52 -16.27 15.58 17.53
CA MET A 52 -16.03 14.23 18.05
C MET A 52 -16.25 14.21 19.56
N ASP A 53 -16.96 13.19 20.04
CA ASP A 53 -17.20 13.01 21.48
C ASP A 53 -15.91 12.66 22.25
N PHE A 54 -14.97 11.98 21.57
CA PHE A 54 -13.65 11.61 22.10
C PHE A 54 -12.56 11.71 21.02
N PRO A 55 -11.30 12.00 21.39
CA PRO A 55 -10.21 12.03 20.43
C PRO A 55 -9.94 10.64 19.84
N PHE A 56 -9.70 10.59 18.54
CA PHE A 56 -9.20 9.39 17.88
C PHE A 56 -7.71 9.23 18.16
N ILE A 57 -7.30 8.04 18.58
CA ILE A 57 -5.90 7.67 18.78
C ILE A 57 -5.53 6.60 17.76
N GLY A 58 -4.66 6.94 16.82
CA GLY A 58 -4.14 6.02 15.83
C GLY A 58 -2.70 5.64 16.14
N GLY A 59 -2.39 4.34 16.12
CA GLY A 59 -1.03 3.81 16.32
C GLY A 59 -0.29 3.44 15.03
N ARG A 60 -0.76 3.92 13.87
CA ARG A 60 -0.21 3.58 12.56
C ARG A 60 -0.23 4.78 11.63
N ILE A 61 0.63 4.73 10.62
CA ILE A 61 0.61 5.69 9.53
C ILE A 61 -0.74 5.67 8.80
N ARG A 62 -1.12 6.80 8.21
CA ARG A 62 -2.29 6.89 7.34
C ARG A 62 -2.15 5.90 6.18
N THR A 63 -3.27 5.30 5.78
CA THR A 63 -3.39 4.49 4.57
C THR A 63 -2.79 5.22 3.36
N ASP A 64 -2.26 4.46 2.41
CA ASP A 64 -1.58 4.92 1.18
C ASP A 64 -0.19 5.53 1.38
N LEU A 65 0.05 6.19 2.51
CA LEU A 65 1.39 6.72 2.82
C LEU A 65 2.41 5.60 3.05
N LEU A 66 1.99 4.45 3.59
CA LEU A 66 2.88 3.31 3.78
C LEU A 66 3.46 2.85 2.43
N THR A 67 2.61 2.68 1.42
CA THR A 67 3.06 2.29 0.07
C THR A 67 3.92 3.37 -0.59
N GLN A 68 3.57 4.65 -0.42
CA GLN A 68 4.39 5.78 -0.91
C GLN A 68 5.79 5.81 -0.26
N ASN A 69 5.86 5.57 1.06
CA ASN A 69 7.12 5.52 1.80
C ASN A 69 8.00 4.35 1.37
N ILE A 70 7.41 3.16 1.18
CA ILE A 70 8.13 2.00 0.63
C ILE A 70 8.73 2.36 -0.73
N ALA A 71 7.93 2.92 -1.64
CA ALA A 71 8.40 3.29 -2.97
C ALA A 71 9.54 4.32 -2.90
N ARG A 72 9.39 5.36 -2.07
CA ARG A 72 10.42 6.39 -1.86
C ARG A 72 11.73 5.80 -1.32
N HIS A 73 11.68 4.96 -0.30
CA HIS A 73 12.88 4.37 0.31
C HIS A 73 13.56 3.32 -0.58
N LEU A 74 12.81 2.66 -1.45
CA LEU A 74 13.36 1.73 -2.45
C LEU A 74 13.73 2.43 -3.77
N ASN A 75 13.59 3.76 -3.85
CA ASN A 75 13.83 4.55 -5.06
C ASN A 75 13.02 4.05 -6.28
N LEU A 76 11.76 3.67 -6.04
CA LEU A 76 10.81 3.21 -7.05
C LEU A 76 9.87 4.36 -7.45
N LYS A 77 9.48 4.37 -8.73
CA LYS A 77 8.43 5.27 -9.23
C LYS A 77 7.06 4.70 -8.88
N LEU A 78 6.27 5.44 -8.11
CA LEU A 78 4.87 5.13 -7.84
C LEU A 78 3.97 6.09 -8.61
N ASN A 79 3.06 5.54 -9.42
CA ASN A 79 1.99 6.31 -10.07
C ASN A 79 0.66 5.95 -9.40
N VAL A 80 -0.11 6.95 -9.00
CA VAL A 80 -1.42 6.78 -8.34
C VAL A 80 -2.48 7.44 -9.21
N TRP A 81 -3.57 6.72 -9.47
CA TRP A 81 -4.73 7.23 -10.19
C TRP A 81 -5.99 6.97 -9.38
N GLU A 82 -6.72 8.03 -9.07
CA GLU A 82 -8.01 7.95 -8.37
C GLU A 82 -9.15 8.39 -9.28
N THR A 83 -10.26 7.66 -9.24
CA THR A 83 -11.47 8.02 -9.99
C THR A 83 -12.70 7.40 -9.36
N SER A 84 -13.80 8.14 -9.35
CA SER A 84 -15.12 7.63 -8.97
C SER A 84 -15.84 6.87 -10.08
N SER A 85 -15.31 6.88 -11.32
CA SER A 85 -15.94 6.20 -12.46
C SER A 85 -15.43 4.76 -12.59
N PRO A 86 -16.30 3.73 -12.44
CA PRO A 86 -15.89 2.34 -12.61
C PRO A 86 -15.31 2.05 -14.00
N LYS A 87 -15.87 2.69 -15.05
CA LYS A 87 -15.39 2.54 -16.43
C LYS A 87 -13.96 3.08 -16.59
N LYS A 88 -13.64 4.23 -15.99
CA LYS A 88 -12.29 4.81 -16.02
C LYS A 88 -11.32 3.98 -15.18
N ALA A 89 -11.73 3.51 -14.01
CA ALA A 89 -10.93 2.63 -13.16
C ALA A 89 -10.53 1.33 -13.89
N TRP A 90 -11.48 0.67 -14.55
CA TRP A 90 -11.19 -0.53 -15.33
C TRP A 90 -10.23 -0.27 -16.49
N LYS A 91 -10.41 0.86 -17.20
CA LYS A 91 -9.50 1.26 -18.28
C LYS A 91 -8.07 1.45 -17.75
N ASN A 92 -7.89 2.18 -16.66
CA ASN A 92 -6.57 2.44 -16.07
C ASN A 92 -5.84 1.14 -15.68
N VAL A 93 -6.56 0.19 -15.09
CA VAL A 93 -5.99 -1.12 -14.71
C VAL A 93 -5.58 -1.89 -15.96
N LYS A 94 -6.48 -1.99 -16.95
CA LYS A 94 -6.26 -2.75 -18.19
C LYS A 94 -5.02 -2.29 -18.97
N GLU A 95 -4.77 -0.99 -19.04
CA GLU A 95 -3.60 -0.41 -19.71
C GLU A 95 -2.24 -0.91 -19.15
N ASN A 96 -2.21 -1.46 -17.93
CA ASN A 96 -0.99 -1.91 -17.26
C ASN A 96 -0.88 -3.44 -17.13
N ILE A 97 -1.88 -4.20 -17.59
CA ILE A 97 -1.94 -5.67 -17.45
C ILE A 97 -2.16 -6.43 -18.77
N ASP A 98 -2.51 -5.74 -19.85
CA ASP A 98 -2.54 -6.28 -21.22
C ASP A 98 -1.12 -6.33 -21.82
#